data_AF-A0A812HVQ2-F1
#
_entry.id   AF-A0A812HVQ2-F1
#
_cell.length_a   1.000
_cell.length_b   1.000
_cell.length_c   1.000
_cell.angle_alpha   90.00
_cell.angle_beta   90.00
_cell.angle_gamma   90.00
#
_symmetry.space_group_name_H-M   'P 1'
#
loop_
_entity.id
_entity.type
_entity.pdbx_description
1 polymer ?
#
loop_
_entity_poly.entity_id
_entity_poly.type
_entity_poly.pdbx_seq_one_letter_code
_entity_poly.pdbx_strand_id
1 'polypeptide(L)'
;MGMSFDQQGDEEHQLDEAATAIMLRRLPSKLMIDSFLEILNQFWPGRYNFVYVPHDKSRARNVALAFVNFTDSESARMAYVYFQGGACPMDTRLGRHLRVCQADVQGLNLNLAYFIARSGFSDMGNPHAPRVFENGRRIDLLEAAKKHVTMQLVAQASQHMKAVDDARARREAPKQHCRNDAYVPHVPQAPGHHAWHRDREDDSSGSSTRLRGASESVGTDPSASSSSSHSTTQRHRRRNALEVRNPKCPLGGDGDLVHVHYTSFLKKEGTQFESTRGGDPYVFKLGKCKDHSKPECMKGFQSALLGMCAGEKRKATVPPKLGYDKKARPSGVRSDEHLIFHLEMVDIDKA
;
A
#
# COMPACT_ATOMS: atom_id res chain seq x y z
N MET A 1 -25.54 25.78 -5.26
CA MET A 1 -24.20 25.66 -5.89
C MET A 1 -23.68 24.28 -5.52
N GLY A 2 -23.72 23.35 -6.47
CA GLY A 2 -23.27 21.98 -6.28
C GLY A 2 -21.76 21.93 -6.18
N MET A 3 -21.27 21.24 -5.14
CA MET A 3 -19.85 20.96 -5.00
C MET A 3 -19.50 19.83 -5.97
N SER A 4 -18.73 20.16 -7.00
CA SER A 4 -18.10 19.22 -7.91
C SER A 4 -17.15 18.34 -7.10
N PHE A 5 -17.53 17.07 -6.96
CA PHE A 5 -16.59 16.02 -6.65
C PHE A 5 -15.72 15.83 -7.90
N ASP A 6 -14.48 16.30 -7.86
CA ASP A 6 -13.46 15.82 -8.77
C ASP A 6 -13.22 14.34 -8.44
N GLN A 7 -13.99 13.48 -9.10
CA GLN A 7 -13.64 12.10 -9.33
C GLN A 7 -12.43 12.10 -10.26
N GLN A 8 -11.22 12.23 -9.70
CA GLN A 8 -10.05 11.71 -10.39
C GLN A 8 -10.22 10.19 -10.38
N GLY A 9 -10.76 9.68 -11.50
CA GLY A 9 -11.06 8.29 -11.70
C GLY A 9 -9.85 7.42 -11.40
N ASP A 10 -10.13 6.25 -10.85
CA ASP A 10 -9.32 5.08 -11.10
C ASP A 10 -9.22 4.93 -12.62
N GLU A 11 -8.17 5.47 -13.24
CA GLU A 11 -7.84 5.15 -14.63
C GLU A 11 -7.49 3.68 -14.66
N GLU A 12 -8.50 2.88 -14.94
CA GLU A 12 -8.44 1.49 -15.33
C GLU A 12 -7.52 1.41 -16.55
N HIS A 13 -6.21 1.34 -16.31
CA HIS A 13 -5.19 1.32 -17.36
C HIS A 13 -5.52 0.13 -18.27
N GLN A 14 -6.05 0.41 -19.45
CA GLN A 14 -6.26 -0.57 -20.50
C GLN A 14 -4.90 -0.95 -21.08
N LEU A 15 -4.74 -2.24 -21.40
CA LEU A 15 -3.56 -2.72 -22.08
C LEU A 15 -3.52 -2.12 -23.51
N ASP A 16 -2.37 -1.60 -23.92
CA ASP A 16 -2.15 -1.12 -25.30
C ASP A 16 -2.49 -2.23 -26.33
N GLU A 17 -3.14 -1.87 -27.43
CA GLU A 17 -3.56 -2.80 -28.49
C GLU A 17 -2.40 -3.60 -29.10
N ALA A 18 -1.19 -3.02 -29.10
CA ALA A 18 0.01 -3.67 -29.61
C ALA A 18 0.81 -4.42 -28.54
N ALA A 19 0.43 -4.31 -27.25
CA ALA A 19 1.19 -4.94 -26.18
C ALA A 19 1.07 -6.47 -26.22
N THR A 20 2.22 -7.13 -26.11
CA THR A 20 2.34 -8.59 -26.02
C THR A 20 2.78 -9.06 -24.64
N ALA A 21 3.32 -8.17 -23.79
CA ALA A 21 3.83 -8.50 -22.47
C ALA A 21 3.02 -7.87 -21.34
N ILE A 22 2.70 -8.70 -20.34
CA ILE A 22 2.04 -8.30 -19.10
C ILE A 22 2.92 -8.62 -17.90
N MET A 23 2.74 -7.85 -16.84
CA MET A 23 3.37 -8.03 -15.54
C MET A 23 2.30 -8.33 -14.50
N LEU A 24 2.49 -9.41 -13.77
CA LEU A 24 1.70 -9.75 -12.60
C LEU A 24 2.44 -9.32 -11.33
N ARG A 25 1.73 -8.62 -10.45
CA ARG A 25 2.21 -8.16 -9.15
C ARG A 25 1.39 -8.81 -8.05
N ARG A 26 1.99 -8.91 -6.86
CA ARG A 26 1.40 -9.59 -5.69
C ARG A 26 1.14 -11.08 -5.99
N LEU A 27 2.06 -11.69 -6.72
CA LEU A 27 2.06 -13.14 -6.92
C LEU A 27 2.25 -13.82 -5.56
N PRO A 28 1.47 -14.84 -5.19
CA PRO A 28 1.67 -15.56 -3.93
C PRO A 28 3.10 -16.09 -3.83
N SER A 29 3.78 -15.82 -2.72
CA SER A 29 5.24 -15.97 -2.62
C SER A 29 5.77 -17.39 -2.85
N LYS A 30 4.92 -18.40 -2.68
CA LYS A 30 5.23 -19.83 -2.94
C LYS A 30 4.89 -20.31 -4.35
N LEU A 31 4.26 -19.49 -5.19
CA LEU A 31 3.92 -19.88 -6.55
C LEU A 31 5.19 -19.85 -7.43
N MET A 32 5.65 -21.04 -7.83
CA MET A 32 6.88 -21.20 -8.61
C MET A 32 6.59 -21.19 -10.11
N ILE A 33 7.63 -20.98 -10.92
CA ILE A 33 7.50 -20.87 -12.38
C ILE A 33 6.80 -22.07 -13.02
N ASP A 34 7.08 -23.29 -12.56
CA ASP A 34 6.48 -24.50 -13.15
C ASP A 34 4.97 -24.58 -12.84
N SER A 35 4.56 -24.31 -11.60
CA SER A 35 3.14 -24.21 -11.24
C SER A 35 2.43 -23.05 -11.94
N PHE A 36 3.13 -21.95 -12.19
CA PHE A 36 2.58 -20.83 -12.95
C PHE A 36 2.42 -21.19 -14.44
N LEU A 37 3.35 -21.96 -15.02
CA LEU A 37 3.23 -22.50 -16.37
C LEU A 37 2.05 -23.48 -16.50
N GLU A 38 1.77 -24.30 -15.50
CA GLU A 38 0.56 -25.15 -15.50
C GLU A 38 -0.72 -24.31 -15.64
N ILE A 39 -0.80 -23.21 -14.89
CA ILE A 39 -1.94 -22.27 -14.98
C ILE A 39 -2.02 -21.68 -16.39
N LEU A 40 -0.90 -21.18 -16.92
CA LEU A 40 -0.90 -20.59 -18.27
C LEU A 40 -1.28 -21.63 -19.34
N ASN A 41 -0.79 -22.86 -19.24
CA ASN A 41 -1.10 -23.94 -20.19
C ASN A 41 -2.57 -24.36 -20.17
N GLN A 42 -3.29 -24.15 -19.06
CA GLN A 42 -4.72 -24.44 -18.99
C GLN A 42 -5.56 -23.49 -19.86
N PHE A 43 -5.14 -22.22 -20.00
CA PHE A 43 -5.93 -21.18 -20.67
C PHE A 43 -5.33 -20.73 -22.01
N TRP A 44 -4.00 -20.75 -22.14
CA TRP A 44 -3.25 -20.24 -23.29
C TRP A 44 -2.15 -21.20 -23.75
N PRO A 45 -2.47 -22.48 -24.03
CA PRO A 45 -1.48 -23.45 -24.46
C PRO A 45 -0.80 -22.97 -25.76
N GLY A 46 0.52 -22.79 -25.70
CA GLY A 46 1.34 -22.40 -26.85
C GLY A 46 1.17 -20.96 -27.35
N ARG A 47 0.44 -20.09 -26.62
CA ARG A 47 0.21 -18.68 -26.99
C ARG A 47 1.15 -17.68 -26.33
N TYR A 48 2.21 -18.17 -25.69
CA TYR A 48 3.26 -17.36 -25.08
C TYR A 48 4.63 -17.89 -25.42
N ASN A 49 5.62 -17.00 -25.43
CA ASN A 49 6.99 -17.29 -25.84
C ASN A 49 8.04 -16.93 -24.79
N PHE A 50 7.67 -16.19 -23.73
CA PHE A 50 8.55 -15.88 -22.61
C PHE A 50 7.76 -15.84 -21.30
N VAL A 51 8.23 -16.56 -20.29
CA VAL A 51 7.67 -16.54 -18.93
C VAL A 51 8.82 -16.41 -17.93
N TYR A 52 8.70 -15.48 -17.00
CA TYR A 52 9.71 -15.29 -15.96
C TYR A 52 9.06 -15.00 -14.61
N VAL A 53 9.47 -15.73 -13.57
CA VAL A 53 9.07 -15.53 -12.18
C VAL A 53 10.35 -15.34 -11.37
N PRO A 54 10.78 -14.08 -11.12
CA PRO A 54 12.03 -13.83 -10.43
C PRO A 54 12.00 -14.43 -9.01
N HIS A 55 13.10 -15.08 -8.63
CA HIS A 55 13.19 -15.86 -7.40
C HIS A 55 14.28 -15.32 -6.48
N ASP A 56 13.92 -15.09 -5.23
CA ASP A 56 14.86 -14.76 -4.16
C ASP A 56 15.44 -16.07 -3.60
N LYS A 57 16.64 -16.45 -4.10
CA LYS A 57 17.35 -17.67 -3.67
C LYS A 57 17.57 -17.71 -2.16
N SER A 58 17.78 -16.55 -1.52
CA SER A 58 18.06 -16.49 -0.07
C SER A 58 16.83 -16.79 0.79
N ARG A 59 15.63 -16.52 0.26
CA ARG A 59 14.36 -16.71 0.97
C ARG A 59 13.50 -17.84 0.41
N ALA A 60 14.01 -18.58 -0.58
CA ALA A 60 13.33 -19.69 -1.24
C ALA A 60 11.88 -19.36 -1.66
N ARG A 61 11.68 -18.17 -2.23
CA ARG A 61 10.35 -17.66 -2.63
C ARG A 61 10.47 -16.75 -3.85
N ASN A 62 9.38 -16.56 -4.59
CA ASN A 62 9.34 -15.53 -5.63
C ASN A 62 9.30 -14.12 -5.01
N VAL A 63 9.63 -13.10 -5.80
CA VAL A 63 9.62 -11.69 -5.38
C VAL A 63 8.26 -11.00 -5.57
N ALA A 64 7.17 -11.78 -5.55
CA ALA A 64 5.79 -11.35 -5.80
C ALA A 64 5.55 -10.80 -7.22
N LEU A 65 6.35 -11.22 -8.19
CA LEU A 65 6.28 -10.80 -9.60
C LEU A 65 6.25 -11.99 -10.56
N ALA A 66 5.53 -11.84 -11.67
CA ALA A 66 5.70 -12.66 -12.87
C ALA A 66 5.59 -11.79 -14.13
N PHE A 67 6.28 -12.21 -15.19
CA PHE A 67 6.25 -11.60 -16.51
C PHE A 67 5.88 -12.66 -17.54
N VAL A 68 4.97 -12.31 -18.45
CA VAL A 68 4.55 -13.20 -19.54
C VAL A 68 4.52 -12.38 -20.82
N ASN A 69 5.26 -12.81 -21.84
CA ASN A 69 5.12 -12.31 -23.21
C ASN A 69 4.35 -13.34 -24.05
N PHE A 70 3.22 -12.90 -24.60
CA PHE A 70 2.37 -13.64 -25.51
C PHE A 70 2.89 -13.55 -26.95
N THR A 71 2.48 -14.50 -27.79
CA THR A 71 2.86 -14.54 -29.21
C THR A 71 2.17 -13.45 -30.04
N ASP A 72 1.02 -12.97 -29.55
CA ASP A 72 0.16 -11.99 -30.20
C ASP A 72 -0.54 -11.12 -29.13
N SER A 73 -0.93 -9.90 -29.50
CA SER A 73 -1.54 -8.95 -28.58
C SER A 73 -2.96 -9.33 -28.18
N GLU A 74 -3.69 -10.07 -29.02
CA GLU A 74 -5.02 -10.57 -28.69
C GLU A 74 -4.97 -11.53 -27.48
N SER A 75 -4.01 -12.46 -27.48
CA SER A 75 -3.76 -13.34 -26.34
C SER A 75 -3.35 -12.59 -25.09
N ALA A 76 -2.48 -11.59 -25.23
CA ALA A 76 -2.07 -10.74 -24.11
C ALA A 76 -3.28 -10.02 -23.50
N ARG A 77 -4.17 -9.46 -24.33
CA ARG A 77 -5.39 -8.79 -23.89
C ARG A 77 -6.36 -9.75 -23.20
N MET A 78 -6.57 -10.95 -23.74
CA MET A 78 -7.40 -11.97 -23.09
C MET A 78 -6.85 -12.36 -21.72
N ALA A 79 -5.52 -12.55 -21.62
CA ALA A 79 -4.86 -12.84 -20.36
C ALA A 79 -4.94 -11.69 -19.37
N TYR A 80 -4.77 -10.45 -19.83
CA TYR A 80 -4.93 -9.25 -19.02
C TYR A 80 -6.31 -9.21 -18.36
N VAL A 81 -7.38 -9.35 -19.15
CA VAL A 81 -8.76 -9.35 -18.64
C VAL A 81 -9.00 -10.49 -17.65
N TYR A 82 -8.46 -11.69 -17.91
CA TYR A 82 -8.55 -12.81 -16.96
C TYR A 82 -7.86 -12.47 -15.63
N PHE A 83 -6.63 -11.95 -15.67
CA PHE A 83 -5.87 -11.65 -14.45
C PHE A 83 -6.34 -10.39 -13.71
N GLN A 84 -7.22 -9.57 -14.30
CA GLN A 84 -7.96 -8.53 -13.58
C GLN A 84 -9.00 -9.13 -12.60
N GLY A 85 -9.36 -10.41 -12.76
CA GLY A 85 -10.32 -11.08 -11.89
C GLY A 85 -11.76 -10.67 -12.13
N GLY A 86 -12.11 -10.33 -13.38
CA GLY A 86 -13.44 -9.90 -13.79
C GLY A 86 -14.48 -11.05 -13.80
N ALA A 87 -15.11 -11.29 -14.95
CA ALA A 87 -16.28 -12.15 -15.08
C ALA A 87 -16.06 -13.64 -14.69
N CYS A 88 -14.80 -14.10 -14.69
CA CYS A 88 -14.45 -15.48 -14.38
C CYS A 88 -13.52 -15.53 -13.15
N PRO A 89 -13.77 -16.41 -12.18
CA PRO A 89 -12.84 -16.66 -11.09
C PRO A 89 -11.48 -17.12 -11.63
N MET A 90 -10.42 -16.49 -11.16
CA MET A 90 -9.04 -16.91 -11.43
C MET A 90 -8.73 -18.24 -10.71
N ASP A 91 -7.72 -18.97 -11.23
CA ASP A 91 -7.11 -20.09 -10.53
C ASP A 91 -6.75 -19.68 -9.09
N THR A 92 -7.25 -20.45 -8.13
CA THR A 92 -7.10 -20.18 -6.70
C THR A 92 -5.66 -20.01 -6.24
N ARG A 93 -4.69 -20.63 -6.93
CA ARG A 93 -3.25 -20.53 -6.65
C ARG A 93 -2.66 -19.15 -6.94
N LEU A 94 -3.34 -18.31 -7.72
CA LEU A 94 -2.91 -16.94 -8.04
C LEU A 94 -3.22 -15.95 -6.91
N GLY A 95 -4.12 -16.31 -6.00
CA GLY A 95 -4.55 -15.45 -4.90
C GLY A 95 -5.45 -14.29 -5.35
N ARG A 96 -6.33 -13.86 -4.44
CA ARG A 96 -7.33 -12.81 -4.70
C ARG A 96 -6.76 -11.38 -4.79
N HIS A 97 -5.50 -11.18 -4.41
CA HIS A 97 -4.84 -9.87 -4.39
C HIS A 97 -3.92 -9.64 -5.58
N LEU A 98 -3.85 -10.60 -6.51
CA LEU A 98 -3.11 -10.44 -7.76
C LEU A 98 -3.50 -9.13 -8.44
N ARG A 99 -2.52 -8.49 -9.06
CA ARG A 99 -2.71 -7.33 -9.93
C ARG A 99 -1.99 -7.60 -11.23
N VAL A 100 -2.62 -7.22 -12.33
CA VAL A 100 -2.00 -7.24 -13.66
C VAL A 100 -1.82 -5.81 -14.14
N CYS A 101 -0.71 -5.56 -14.83
CA CYS A 101 -0.43 -4.32 -15.53
C CYS A 101 0.30 -4.63 -16.85
N GLN A 102 0.31 -3.68 -17.78
CA GLN A 102 1.21 -3.73 -18.93
C GLN A 102 2.66 -3.81 -18.43
N ALA A 103 3.48 -4.66 -19.07
CA ALA A 103 4.91 -4.67 -18.80
C ALA A 103 5.61 -3.52 -19.53
N ASP A 104 6.61 -2.90 -18.92
CA ASP A 104 7.39 -1.84 -19.60
C ASP A 104 8.19 -2.40 -20.80
N VAL A 105 8.59 -3.66 -20.70
CA VAL A 105 9.36 -4.37 -21.73
C VAL A 105 8.45 -5.26 -22.56
N GLN A 106 8.29 -4.92 -23.84
CA GLN A 106 7.43 -5.61 -24.80
C GLN A 106 8.24 -6.50 -25.75
N GLY A 107 7.69 -7.66 -26.11
CA GLY A 107 8.28 -8.61 -27.07
C GLY A 107 9.36 -9.54 -26.52
N LEU A 108 9.56 -10.68 -27.18
CA LEU A 108 10.50 -11.73 -26.75
C LEU A 108 11.96 -11.23 -26.70
N ASN A 109 12.44 -10.62 -27.78
CA ASN A 109 13.85 -10.25 -27.94
C ASN A 109 14.29 -9.27 -26.85
N LEU A 110 13.46 -8.26 -26.55
CA LEU A 110 13.78 -7.26 -25.54
C LEU A 110 13.65 -7.82 -24.12
N ASN A 111 12.68 -8.70 -23.85
CA ASN A 111 12.58 -9.40 -22.57
C ASN A 111 13.81 -10.28 -22.29
N LEU A 112 14.31 -11.00 -23.30
CA LEU A 112 15.56 -11.76 -23.20
C LEU A 112 16.76 -10.86 -22.95
N ALA A 113 16.88 -9.77 -23.72
CA ALA A 113 17.95 -8.79 -23.55
C ALA A 113 17.93 -8.17 -22.14
N TYR A 114 16.74 -7.90 -21.60
CA TYR A 114 16.55 -7.39 -20.24
C TYR A 114 16.96 -8.41 -19.18
N PHE A 115 16.64 -9.69 -19.36
CA PHE A 115 17.14 -10.72 -18.46
C PHE A 115 18.68 -10.80 -18.48
N ILE A 116 19.29 -10.82 -19.67
CA ILE A 116 20.76 -10.87 -19.84
C ILE A 116 21.44 -9.66 -19.20
N ALA A 117 20.96 -8.45 -19.48
CA ALA A 117 21.54 -7.23 -18.94
C ALA A 117 21.46 -7.18 -17.41
N ARG A 118 20.41 -7.75 -16.80
CA ARG A 118 20.20 -7.72 -15.35
C ARG A 118 20.94 -8.83 -14.60
N SER A 119 20.93 -10.05 -15.13
CA SER A 119 21.42 -11.26 -14.44
C SER A 119 22.79 -11.72 -14.94
N GLY A 120 23.22 -11.29 -16.13
CA GLY A 120 24.42 -11.76 -16.79
C GLY A 120 24.26 -13.17 -17.39
N PHE A 121 25.19 -13.54 -18.27
CA PHE A 121 25.17 -14.84 -18.96
C PHE A 121 25.38 -16.05 -18.02
N SER A 122 26.00 -15.85 -16.86
CA SER A 122 26.23 -16.91 -15.88
C SER A 122 24.94 -17.46 -15.25
N ASP A 123 23.85 -16.69 -15.27
CA ASP A 123 22.56 -17.08 -14.67
C ASP A 123 21.63 -17.84 -15.64
N MET A 124 22.09 -18.14 -16.87
CA MET A 124 21.30 -18.84 -17.90
C MET A 124 20.91 -20.27 -17.51
N GLY A 125 21.76 -20.96 -16.75
CA GLY A 125 21.49 -22.32 -16.25
C GLY A 125 20.66 -22.38 -14.97
N ASN A 126 20.23 -21.23 -14.43
CA ASN A 126 19.49 -21.19 -13.17
C ASN A 126 18.11 -21.86 -13.33
N PRO A 127 17.70 -22.77 -12.42
CA PRO A 127 16.36 -23.37 -12.44
C PRO A 127 15.21 -22.34 -12.49
N HIS A 128 15.43 -21.14 -11.94
CA HIS A 128 14.46 -20.03 -11.94
C HIS A 128 14.69 -19.01 -13.06
N ALA A 129 15.59 -19.28 -14.01
CA ALA A 129 15.75 -18.48 -15.21
C ALA A 129 14.46 -18.50 -16.06
N PRO A 130 14.24 -17.49 -16.93
CA PRO A 130 13.09 -17.46 -17.82
C PRO A 130 12.91 -18.74 -18.63
N ARG A 131 11.64 -19.03 -18.92
CA ARG A 131 11.22 -20.13 -19.78
C ARG A 131 10.84 -19.55 -21.13
N VAL A 132 11.49 -20.03 -22.17
CA VAL A 132 11.31 -19.53 -23.54
C VAL A 132 10.67 -20.63 -24.38
N PHE A 133 9.76 -20.21 -25.26
CA PHE A 133 9.01 -21.12 -26.11
C PHE A 133 9.03 -20.65 -27.55
N GLU A 134 9.15 -21.61 -28.46
CA GLU A 134 9.02 -21.41 -29.89
C GLU A 134 8.02 -22.43 -30.43
N ASN A 135 6.99 -21.96 -31.15
CA ASN A 135 5.89 -22.79 -31.64
C ASN A 135 5.24 -23.66 -30.54
N GLY A 136 5.06 -23.07 -29.35
CA GLY A 136 4.50 -23.72 -28.17
C GLY A 136 5.40 -24.76 -27.51
N ARG A 137 6.63 -24.96 -27.99
CA ARG A 137 7.59 -25.90 -27.39
C ARG A 137 8.67 -25.15 -26.62
N ARG A 138 9.01 -25.64 -25.43
CA ARG A 138 10.10 -25.07 -24.64
C ARG A 138 11.42 -25.27 -25.38
N ILE A 139 12.20 -24.20 -25.48
CA ILE A 139 13.57 -24.22 -26.02
C ILE A 139 14.58 -23.88 -24.93
N ASP A 140 15.85 -24.18 -25.19
CA ASP A 140 16.95 -23.81 -24.29
C ASP A 140 17.13 -22.28 -24.26
N LEU A 141 17.36 -21.73 -23.07
CA LEU A 141 17.43 -20.29 -22.87
C LEU A 141 18.68 -19.67 -23.52
N LEU A 142 19.82 -20.39 -23.48
CA LEU A 142 21.04 -19.92 -24.11
C LEU A 142 20.90 -19.92 -25.64
N GLU A 143 20.29 -20.96 -26.21
CA GLU A 143 19.99 -21.00 -27.64
C GLU A 143 19.00 -19.91 -28.07
N ALA A 144 17.96 -19.66 -27.27
CA ALA A 144 17.06 -18.53 -27.50
C ALA A 144 17.78 -17.18 -27.46
N ALA A 145 18.66 -16.97 -26.47
CA ALA A 145 19.44 -15.74 -26.34
C ALA A 145 20.34 -15.52 -27.58
N LYS A 146 21.07 -16.55 -28.02
CA LYS A 146 21.91 -16.47 -29.23
C LYS A 146 21.10 -16.13 -30.49
N LYS A 147 19.89 -16.67 -30.60
CA LYS A 147 19.01 -16.48 -31.77
C LYS A 147 18.34 -15.10 -31.80
N HIS A 148 17.93 -14.58 -30.65
CA HIS A 148 17.00 -13.45 -30.56
C HIS A 148 17.60 -12.17 -29.99
N VAL A 149 18.80 -12.22 -29.40
CA VAL A 149 19.40 -11.07 -28.70
C VAL A 149 20.64 -10.57 -29.43
N THR A 150 20.66 -9.27 -29.70
CA THR A 150 21.82 -8.56 -30.25
C THR A 150 22.45 -7.67 -29.18
N MET A 151 23.72 -7.29 -29.36
CA MET A 151 24.39 -6.34 -28.45
C MET A 151 23.69 -4.98 -28.37
N GLN A 152 23.03 -4.56 -29.46
CA GLN A 152 22.22 -3.34 -29.46
C GLN A 152 21.01 -3.46 -28.53
N LEU A 153 20.33 -4.62 -28.54
CA LEU A 153 19.20 -4.86 -27.63
C LEU A 153 19.65 -4.92 -26.16
N VAL A 154 20.82 -5.52 -25.88
CA VAL A 154 21.39 -5.53 -24.53
C VAL A 154 21.70 -4.11 -24.06
N ALA A 155 22.29 -3.27 -24.94
CA ALA A 155 22.55 -1.87 -24.62
C ALA A 155 21.26 -1.08 -24.36
N GLN A 156 20.23 -1.28 -25.19
CA GLN A 156 18.91 -0.67 -25.00
C GLN A 156 18.28 -1.11 -23.67
N ALA A 157 18.36 -2.39 -23.34
CA ALA A 157 17.84 -2.91 -22.08
C ALA A 157 18.56 -2.30 -20.85
N SER A 158 19.89 -2.20 -20.90
CA SER A 158 20.68 -1.57 -19.84
C SER A 158 20.33 -0.08 -19.65
N GLN A 159 20.11 0.65 -20.75
CA GLN A 159 19.66 2.04 -20.68
C GLN A 159 18.27 2.17 -20.07
N HIS A 160 17.34 1.28 -20.45
CA HIS A 160 16.00 1.25 -19.88
C HIS A 160 16.04 0.97 -18.36
N MET A 161 16.84 -0.01 -17.92
CA MET A 161 17.03 -0.29 -16.48
C MET A 161 17.50 0.94 -15.73
N LYS A 162 18.53 1.61 -16.24
CA LYS A 162 19.06 2.83 -15.64
C LYS A 162 17.99 3.91 -15.54
N ALA A 163 17.20 4.12 -16.60
CA ALA A 163 16.12 5.11 -16.60
C ALA A 163 15.02 4.79 -15.56
N VAL A 164 14.66 3.52 -15.41
CA VAL A 164 13.69 3.05 -14.39
C VAL A 164 14.24 3.22 -12.98
N ASP A 165 15.49 2.84 -12.74
CA ASP A 165 16.15 3.00 -11.44
C ASP A 165 16.28 4.49 -11.08
N ASP A 166 16.65 5.34 -12.04
CA ASP A 166 16.70 6.79 -11.86
C ASP A 166 15.31 7.38 -11.56
N ALA A 167 14.25 6.90 -12.24
CA ALA A 167 12.88 7.33 -12.00
C ALA A 167 12.37 6.90 -10.62
N ARG A 168 12.71 5.68 -10.19
CA ARG A 168 12.41 5.18 -8.85
C ARG A 168 13.13 5.98 -7.78
N ALA A 169 14.44 6.22 -7.95
CA ALA A 169 15.23 7.03 -7.03
C ALA A 169 14.65 8.45 -6.89
N ARG A 170 14.17 9.06 -7.98
CA ARG A 170 13.47 10.37 -7.95
C ARG A 170 12.17 10.36 -7.14
N ARG A 171 11.40 9.25 -7.16
CA ARG A 171 10.16 9.11 -6.39
C ARG A 171 10.43 8.87 -4.90
N GLU A 172 11.49 8.15 -4.59
CA GLU A 172 11.92 7.84 -3.22
C GLU A 172 12.75 8.95 -2.57
N ALA A 173 13.24 9.92 -3.37
CA ALA A 173 13.96 11.08 -2.86
C ALA A 173 13.08 11.88 -1.88
N PRO A 174 13.61 12.32 -0.73
CA PRO A 174 12.89 13.18 0.18
C PRO A 174 12.39 14.40 -0.59
N LYS A 175 11.08 14.67 -0.59
CA LYS A 175 10.55 15.92 -1.11
C LYS A 175 11.26 17.04 -0.35
N GLN A 176 12.18 17.71 -1.03
CA GLN A 176 12.87 18.85 -0.48
C GLN A 176 11.79 19.88 -0.19
N HIS A 177 11.44 20.03 1.08
CA HIS A 177 10.52 21.06 1.52
C HIS A 177 11.20 22.36 1.10
N CYS A 178 10.64 23.06 0.13
CA CYS A 178 11.09 24.39 -0.22
C CYS A 178 11.05 25.20 1.08
N ARG A 179 12.22 25.47 1.67
CA ARG A 179 12.34 26.56 2.61
C ARG A 179 12.06 27.80 1.78
N ASN A 180 10.85 28.33 1.93
CA ASN A 180 10.62 29.74 1.66
C ASN A 180 11.41 30.52 2.71
N ASP A 181 12.73 30.63 2.50
CA ASP A 181 13.46 31.77 3.02
C ASP A 181 12.98 32.95 2.18
N ALA A 182 11.93 33.60 2.68
CA ALA A 182 11.44 34.85 2.12
C ALA A 182 12.61 35.84 2.13
N TYR A 183 13.21 36.06 0.96
CA TYR A 183 13.96 37.27 0.67
C TYR A 183 12.96 38.42 0.80
N VAL A 184 12.99 39.11 1.95
CA VAL A 184 12.29 40.38 2.14
C VAL A 184 13.19 41.45 1.49
N PRO A 185 12.79 42.08 0.38
CA PRO A 185 13.55 43.19 -0.16
C PRO A 185 13.50 44.34 0.84
N HIS A 186 14.68 44.84 1.24
CA HIS A 186 14.82 46.04 2.06
C HIS A 186 14.12 47.22 1.39
N VAL A 187 13.09 47.76 2.04
CA VAL A 187 12.52 49.07 1.72
C VAL A 187 13.50 50.14 2.23
N PRO A 188 14.00 51.06 1.40
CA PRO A 188 14.85 52.15 1.87
C PRO A 188 14.05 53.11 2.76
N GLN A 189 14.56 53.38 3.97
CA GLN A 189 14.01 54.39 4.87
C GLN A 189 14.27 55.80 4.32
N ALA A 190 13.23 56.64 4.30
CA ALA A 190 13.34 58.07 4.07
C ALA A 190 13.77 58.81 5.36
N PRO A 191 14.56 59.90 5.27
CA PRO A 191 15.09 60.58 6.45
C PRO A 191 14.24 61.76 6.95
N GLY A 192 14.24 61.90 8.28
CA GLY A 192 13.93 63.12 9.03
C GLY A 192 12.47 63.22 9.51
N HIS A 193 12.14 63.90 10.60
CA HIS A 193 12.87 64.57 11.66
C HIS A 193 11.78 65.08 12.64
N HIS A 194 12.03 65.11 13.95
CA HIS A 194 11.22 65.77 15.01
C HIS A 194 9.85 65.15 15.35
N ALA A 195 9.33 65.14 16.58
CA ALA A 195 9.78 65.43 17.94
C ALA A 195 8.61 65.06 18.89
N TRP A 196 8.89 65.08 20.20
CA TRP A 196 7.96 65.17 21.34
C TRP A 196 7.46 63.89 22.02
N HIS A 197 8.28 63.43 22.98
CA HIS A 197 8.05 63.39 24.44
C HIS A 197 6.67 63.09 25.07
N ARG A 198 6.78 62.36 26.20
CA ARG A 198 5.91 62.22 27.41
C ARG A 198 4.68 61.34 27.25
N ASP A 199 4.19 60.60 28.24
CA ASP A 199 4.53 60.22 29.62
C ASP A 199 3.68 58.94 29.86
N ARG A 200 4.20 57.87 30.47
CA ARG A 200 4.07 57.48 31.88
C ARG A 200 2.63 57.18 32.37
N GLU A 201 2.57 56.11 33.17
CA GLU A 201 1.51 55.71 34.14
C GLU A 201 0.28 55.01 33.57
N ASP A 202 -0.39 54.10 34.28
CA ASP A 202 -0.09 53.09 35.30
C ASP A 202 -1.41 52.30 35.43
N ASP A 203 -1.40 51.23 36.24
CA ASP A 203 -2.56 50.59 36.85
C ASP A 203 -3.51 49.72 36.00
N SER A 204 -4.18 48.70 36.54
CA SER A 204 -4.04 47.79 37.68
C SER A 204 -5.40 47.12 37.81
N SER A 205 -5.40 45.81 38.09
CA SER A 205 -6.41 45.08 38.88
C SER A 205 -7.82 44.80 38.30
N GLY A 206 -8.33 43.61 38.66
CA GLY A 206 -9.74 43.24 38.46
C GLY A 206 -10.00 41.74 38.58
N SER A 207 -10.02 41.24 39.81
CA SER A 207 -10.27 39.84 40.20
C SER A 207 -11.74 39.59 40.56
N SER A 208 -12.11 38.29 40.62
CA SER A 208 -13.14 37.70 41.51
C SER A 208 -14.59 37.66 40.98
N THR A 209 -15.49 36.70 41.27
CA THR A 209 -15.53 35.29 41.73
C THR A 209 -17.04 34.92 41.89
N ARG A 210 -17.37 33.61 42.08
CA ARG A 210 -18.54 33.05 42.84
C ARG A 210 -19.93 33.00 42.15
N LEU A 211 -20.90 32.07 42.35
CA LEU A 211 -21.36 31.05 43.35
C LEU A 211 -22.44 30.12 42.67
N ARG A 212 -22.56 28.79 42.87
CA ARG A 212 -23.22 27.89 43.89
C ARG A 212 -24.71 27.43 43.65
N GLY A 213 -24.99 26.17 44.03
CA GLY A 213 -26.31 25.52 44.38
C GLY A 213 -26.52 24.15 43.67
N ALA A 214 -26.50 22.93 44.25
CA ALA A 214 -27.21 22.24 45.37
C ALA A 214 -28.75 22.12 45.13
N SER A 215 -29.54 21.05 45.35
CA SER A 215 -29.61 19.83 46.23
C SER A 215 -30.90 19.02 45.84
N GLU A 216 -30.98 17.68 45.73
CA GLU A 216 -31.30 16.58 46.71
C GLU A 216 -32.76 16.32 47.20
N SER A 217 -33.01 15.04 47.60
CA SER A 217 -34.14 14.34 48.30
C SER A 217 -35.09 13.50 47.42
N VAL A 218 -35.41 12.19 47.61
CA VAL A 218 -35.47 11.14 48.68
C VAL A 218 -36.79 11.01 49.47
N GLY A 219 -37.36 9.79 49.48
CA GLY A 219 -38.37 9.23 50.41
C GLY A 219 -39.52 8.50 49.68
N THR A 220 -40.16 7.39 50.10
CA THR A 220 -39.95 6.29 51.07
C THR A 220 -41.11 5.29 50.83
N ASP A 221 -40.88 3.99 51.07
CA ASP A 221 -41.78 2.81 51.05
C ASP A 221 -42.99 2.91 52.03
N PRO A 222 -44.08 2.06 52.01
CA PRO A 222 -43.99 0.58 51.97
C PRO A 222 -45.14 -0.29 51.37
N SER A 223 -44.75 -1.53 51.05
CA SER A 223 -45.43 -2.85 51.17
C SER A 223 -46.90 -3.07 50.77
N ALA A 224 -47.12 -3.95 49.77
CA ALA A 224 -48.04 -5.10 49.87
C ALA A 224 -47.76 -6.14 48.76
N SER A 225 -47.79 -7.40 49.14
CA SER A 225 -47.55 -8.63 48.38
C SER A 225 -48.63 -8.97 47.34
N SER A 226 -48.23 -9.55 46.21
CA SER A 226 -48.60 -10.91 45.74
C SER A 226 -48.51 -11.04 44.22
N SER A 227 -47.97 -12.20 43.76
CA SER A 227 -48.22 -12.95 42.50
C SER A 227 -48.31 -12.17 41.17
N SER A 228 -47.76 -12.57 40.03
CA SER A 228 -46.95 -13.68 39.52
C SER A 228 -46.94 -13.46 37.99
N SER A 229 -45.91 -13.93 37.30
CA SER A 229 -45.78 -14.03 35.82
C SER A 229 -45.57 -12.72 35.03
N HIS A 230 -44.31 -12.49 34.65
CA HIS A 230 -43.83 -11.35 33.86
C HIS A 230 -44.24 -11.44 32.38
N SER A 231 -44.87 -10.37 31.89
CA SER A 231 -44.88 -9.96 30.49
C SER A 231 -43.58 -9.20 30.21
N THR A 232 -42.82 -9.60 29.17
CA THR A 232 -41.70 -8.78 28.67
C THR A 232 -41.78 -8.60 27.16
N THR A 233 -42.04 -7.34 26.82
CA THR A 233 -42.09 -6.67 25.53
C THR A 233 -40.89 -6.99 24.63
N GLN A 234 -41.18 -7.51 23.44
CA GLN A 234 -40.21 -7.94 22.43
C GLN A 234 -39.63 -6.71 21.69
N ARG A 235 -38.57 -6.11 22.25
CA ARG A 235 -37.70 -5.16 21.53
C ARG A 235 -36.80 -5.95 20.56
N HIS A 236 -37.21 -6.09 19.31
CA HIS A 236 -36.33 -6.56 18.24
C HIS A 236 -35.27 -5.51 17.93
N ARG A 237 -34.14 -5.60 18.62
CA ARG A 237 -32.89 -4.92 18.28
C ARG A 237 -32.43 -5.35 16.88
N ARG A 238 -32.24 -4.36 16.01
CA ARG A 238 -31.47 -4.47 14.77
C ARG A 238 -30.13 -5.13 15.06
N ARG A 239 -29.89 -6.33 14.51
CA ARG A 239 -28.55 -6.94 14.48
C ARG A 239 -27.76 -6.18 13.42
N ASN A 240 -26.78 -5.38 13.84
CA ASN A 240 -25.65 -5.07 12.99
C ASN A 240 -24.98 -6.40 12.64
N ALA A 241 -24.92 -6.72 11.35
CA ALA A 241 -24.11 -7.82 10.86
C ALA A 241 -22.66 -7.57 11.26
N LEU A 242 -22.14 -8.38 12.20
CA LEU A 242 -20.71 -8.52 12.38
C LEU A 242 -20.15 -9.02 11.06
N GLU A 243 -19.14 -8.32 10.54
CA GLU A 243 -18.30 -8.74 9.42
C GLU A 243 -17.96 -10.23 9.55
N VAL A 244 -18.23 -10.96 8.47
CA VAL A 244 -17.99 -12.39 8.35
C VAL A 244 -16.50 -12.65 8.50
N ARG A 245 -16.09 -13.19 9.67
CA ARG A 245 -14.76 -13.80 9.84
C ARG A 245 -14.66 -15.00 8.90
N ASN A 246 -13.94 -14.83 7.80
CA ASN A 246 -13.58 -15.92 6.90
C ASN A 246 -12.67 -16.91 7.66
N PRO A 247 -13.06 -18.16 7.92
CA PRO A 247 -12.39 -19.01 8.90
C PRO A 247 -11.07 -19.64 8.41
N LYS A 248 -10.46 -19.16 7.31
CA LYS A 248 -9.25 -19.77 6.71
C LYS A 248 -8.21 -18.78 6.16
N CYS A 249 -8.19 -17.52 6.58
CA CYS A 249 -7.12 -16.60 6.17
C CYS A 249 -5.93 -16.64 7.15
N PRO A 250 -4.67 -16.56 6.67
CA PRO A 250 -3.53 -16.31 7.53
C PRO A 250 -3.77 -15.01 8.32
N LEU A 251 -3.62 -15.08 9.64
CA LEU A 251 -3.77 -13.94 10.54
C LEU A 251 -2.41 -13.31 10.81
N GLY A 252 -2.28 -11.98 10.78
CA GLY A 252 -1.02 -11.30 11.07
C GLY A 252 -0.57 -11.56 12.52
N GLY A 253 0.62 -12.10 12.68
CA GLY A 253 1.25 -12.42 13.96
C GLY A 253 2.58 -11.71 14.16
N ASP A 254 3.09 -11.75 15.39
CA ASP A 254 4.42 -11.21 15.71
C ASP A 254 5.50 -11.89 14.84
N GLY A 255 6.40 -11.08 14.30
CA GLY A 255 7.49 -11.53 13.42
C GLY A 255 7.14 -11.66 11.93
N ASP A 256 5.85 -11.79 11.58
CA ASP A 256 5.40 -11.92 10.18
C ASP A 256 5.82 -10.69 9.37
N LEU A 257 6.20 -10.90 8.10
CA LEU A 257 6.43 -9.80 7.17
C LEU A 257 5.08 -9.42 6.53
N VAL A 258 4.52 -8.30 6.98
CA VAL A 258 3.19 -7.83 6.58
C VAL A 258 3.29 -6.79 5.48
N HIS A 259 2.35 -6.85 4.53
CA HIS A 259 2.21 -5.89 3.43
C HIS A 259 0.92 -5.11 3.68
N VAL A 260 1.00 -3.81 3.93
CA VAL A 260 -0.15 -3.03 4.41
C VAL A 260 -0.31 -1.77 3.57
N HIS A 261 -1.52 -1.52 3.08
CA HIS A 261 -1.91 -0.17 2.72
C HIS A 261 -2.54 0.52 3.93
N TYR A 262 -2.10 1.73 4.22
CA TYR A 262 -2.74 2.60 5.18
C TYR A 262 -2.90 4.02 4.65
N THR A 263 -3.91 4.69 5.20
CA THR A 263 -4.08 6.14 5.16
C THR A 263 -4.28 6.63 6.59
N SER A 264 -3.56 7.68 6.98
CA SER A 264 -3.58 8.24 8.33
C SER A 264 -4.19 9.64 8.34
N PHE A 265 -4.95 9.91 9.40
CA PHE A 265 -5.66 11.18 9.59
C PHE A 265 -5.48 11.69 11.02
N LEU A 266 -5.40 13.01 11.18
CA LEU A 266 -5.51 13.67 12.47
C LEU A 266 -6.98 13.63 12.91
N LYS A 267 -7.29 13.08 14.09
CA LYS A 267 -8.68 12.89 14.52
C LYS A 267 -9.42 14.22 14.68
N LYS A 268 -8.75 15.25 15.22
CA LYS A 268 -9.39 16.54 15.52
C LYS A 268 -9.83 17.29 14.25
N GLU A 269 -8.99 17.29 13.22
CA GLU A 269 -9.21 18.08 12.00
C GLU A 269 -9.72 17.24 10.83
N GLY A 270 -9.56 15.91 10.88
CA GLY A 270 -9.85 15.02 9.77
C GLY A 270 -8.81 15.06 8.64
N THR A 271 -7.77 15.87 8.78
CA THR A 271 -6.72 16.07 7.78
C THR A 271 -5.91 14.79 7.56
N GLN A 272 -5.80 14.34 6.31
CA GLN A 272 -4.89 13.28 5.92
C GLN A 272 -3.45 13.80 5.93
N PHE A 273 -2.52 13.07 6.55
CA PHE A 273 -1.10 13.46 6.57
C PHE A 273 -0.15 12.43 5.96
N GLU A 274 -0.56 11.16 5.84
CA GLU A 274 0.22 10.12 5.18
C GLU A 274 -0.70 9.09 4.50
N SER A 275 -0.32 8.61 3.32
CA SER A 275 -0.99 7.50 2.65
C SER A 275 -0.03 6.71 1.79
N THR A 276 -0.26 5.41 1.73
CA THR A 276 0.41 4.47 0.82
C THR A 276 -0.48 4.10 -0.37
N ARG A 277 -1.70 4.65 -0.45
CA ARG A 277 -2.60 4.48 -1.59
C ARG A 277 -1.99 5.19 -2.81
N GLY A 278 -2.13 4.59 -3.99
CA GLY A 278 -1.52 5.07 -5.24
C GLY A 278 -0.07 4.64 -5.46
N GLY A 279 0.51 3.84 -4.55
CA GLY A 279 1.85 3.26 -4.68
C GLY A 279 1.90 1.79 -4.23
N ASP A 280 3.09 1.31 -3.88
CA ASP A 280 3.29 -0.04 -3.34
C ASP A 280 2.86 -0.14 -1.86
N PRO A 281 2.43 -1.33 -1.37
CA PRO A 281 2.14 -1.55 0.04
C PRO A 281 3.35 -1.25 0.92
N TYR A 282 3.10 -0.77 2.14
CA TYR A 282 4.14 -0.63 3.13
C TYR A 282 4.49 -2.00 3.74
N VAL A 283 5.75 -2.41 3.61
CA VAL A 283 6.22 -3.75 3.99
C VAL A 283 7.17 -3.69 5.18
N PHE A 284 6.83 -4.37 6.27
CA PHE A 284 7.66 -4.42 7.48
C PHE A 284 7.40 -5.70 8.29
N LYS A 285 8.30 -6.01 9.24
CA LYS A 285 8.10 -7.14 10.16
C LYS A 285 7.23 -6.70 11.34
N LEU A 286 6.06 -7.29 11.50
CA LEU A 286 5.16 -6.99 12.60
C LEU A 286 5.85 -7.28 13.95
N GLY A 287 5.68 -6.38 14.92
CA GLY A 287 6.37 -6.48 16.21
C GLY A 287 7.80 -5.96 16.25
N LYS A 288 8.38 -5.58 15.10
CA LYS A 288 9.73 -5.00 15.02
C LYS A 288 9.64 -3.51 14.74
N CYS A 289 10.43 -2.74 15.47
CA CYS A 289 10.60 -1.31 15.24
C CYS A 289 12.02 -1.06 14.71
N LYS A 290 12.14 -0.34 13.60
CA LYS A 290 13.43 0.05 12.99
C LYS A 290 13.64 1.55 13.00
N ASP A 291 12.58 2.32 12.72
CA ASP A 291 12.62 3.77 12.63
C ASP A 291 11.43 4.36 13.40
N HIS A 292 11.71 5.02 14.53
CA HIS A 292 10.68 5.59 15.40
C HIS A 292 9.85 6.69 14.74
N SER A 293 10.26 7.20 13.57
CA SER A 293 9.47 8.14 12.77
C SER A 293 8.39 7.47 11.91
N LYS A 294 8.39 6.13 11.85
CA LYS A 294 7.51 5.34 10.99
C LYS A 294 6.41 4.62 11.79
N PRO A 295 5.25 4.33 11.16
CA PRO A 295 4.08 3.85 11.88
C PRO A 295 4.26 2.46 12.52
N GLU A 296 5.14 1.60 12.00
CA GLU A 296 5.44 0.30 12.58
C GLU A 296 6.03 0.36 13.99
N CYS A 297 6.59 1.49 14.41
CA CYS A 297 7.08 1.66 15.78
C CYS A 297 5.98 2.06 16.77
N MET A 298 4.78 2.43 16.28
CA MET A 298 3.66 2.78 17.14
C MET A 298 2.96 1.51 17.65
N LYS A 299 2.90 1.35 18.97
CA LYS A 299 2.23 0.20 19.60
C LYS A 299 0.77 0.08 19.17
N GLY A 300 0.07 1.20 19.00
CA GLY A 300 -1.33 1.20 18.56
C GLY A 300 -1.50 0.75 17.11
N PHE A 301 -0.55 1.08 16.24
CA PHE A 301 -0.54 0.65 14.85
C PHE A 301 -0.25 -0.86 14.73
N GLN A 302 0.77 -1.36 15.44
CA GLN A 302 1.04 -2.80 15.49
C GLN A 302 -0.15 -3.59 16.05
N SER A 303 -0.74 -3.12 17.15
CA SER A 303 -1.91 -3.76 17.77
C SER A 303 -3.11 -3.80 16.83
N ALA A 304 -3.28 -2.77 16.00
CA ALA A 304 -4.34 -2.73 15.01
C ALA A 304 -4.14 -3.75 13.88
N LEU A 305 -2.91 -4.15 13.57
CA LEU A 305 -2.59 -5.14 12.52
C LEU A 305 -2.56 -6.58 13.04
N LEU A 306 -2.30 -6.77 14.33
CA LEU A 306 -2.34 -8.10 14.95
C LEU A 306 -3.73 -8.74 14.75
N GLY A 307 -3.70 -9.99 14.31
CA GLY A 307 -4.91 -10.76 14.01
C GLY A 307 -5.71 -10.24 12.82
N MET A 308 -5.18 -9.32 12.00
CA MET A 308 -5.80 -9.01 10.71
C MET A 308 -5.57 -10.17 9.73
N CYS A 309 -6.61 -10.55 9.02
CA CYS A 309 -6.45 -11.41 7.86
C CYS A 309 -5.90 -10.63 6.67
N ALA A 310 -5.16 -11.29 5.76
CA ALA A 310 -4.96 -10.74 4.42
C ALA A 310 -6.34 -10.35 3.82
N GLY A 311 -6.39 -9.28 3.04
CA GLY A 311 -7.58 -8.66 2.47
C GLY A 311 -8.49 -7.92 3.45
N GLU A 312 -8.28 -8.05 4.76
CA GLU A 312 -9.08 -7.36 5.76
C GLU A 312 -8.80 -5.85 5.71
N LYS A 313 -9.86 -5.05 5.80
CA LYS A 313 -9.77 -3.61 6.02
C LYS A 313 -10.18 -3.31 7.45
N ARG A 314 -9.47 -2.40 8.11
CA ARG A 314 -9.73 -2.06 9.51
C ARG A 314 -9.55 -0.57 9.74
N LYS A 315 -10.49 0.04 10.45
CA LYS A 315 -10.33 1.40 10.96
C LYS A 315 -9.85 1.33 12.40
N ALA A 316 -8.69 1.91 12.67
CA ALA A 316 -8.09 1.94 14.01
C ALA A 316 -7.97 3.39 14.50
N THR A 317 -8.32 3.62 15.76
CA THR A 317 -8.05 4.89 16.43
C THR A 317 -6.90 4.67 17.40
N VAL A 318 -5.79 5.37 17.20
CA VAL A 318 -4.57 5.26 18.01
C VAL A 318 -4.49 6.48 18.93
N PRO A 319 -4.61 6.31 20.26
CA PRO A 319 -4.46 7.41 21.19
C PRO A 319 -3.00 7.88 21.25
N PRO A 320 -2.73 9.12 21.67
CA PRO A 320 -1.38 9.71 21.66
C PRO A 320 -0.33 8.85 22.40
N LYS A 321 -0.73 8.22 23.51
CA LYS A 321 0.15 7.33 24.30
C LYS A 321 0.63 6.07 23.57
N LEU A 322 -0.06 5.69 22.48
CA LEU A 322 0.26 4.52 21.65
C LEU A 322 0.67 4.92 20.22
N GLY A 323 0.78 6.22 19.93
CA GLY A 323 1.17 6.79 18.64
C GLY A 323 2.67 7.05 18.55
N TYR A 324 3.05 8.08 17.78
CA TYR A 324 4.45 8.45 17.59
C TYR A 324 5.13 8.89 18.87
N ASP A 325 6.44 8.65 18.95
CA ASP A 325 7.28 9.19 19.99
C ASP A 325 7.33 10.73 19.94
N LYS A 326 7.43 11.37 21.11
CA LYS A 326 7.43 12.84 21.21
C LYS A 326 8.53 13.52 20.39
N LYS A 327 9.65 12.80 20.17
CA LYS A 327 10.85 13.29 19.48
C LYS A 327 10.96 12.81 18.03
N ALA A 328 10.20 11.78 17.63
CA ALA A 328 10.30 11.13 16.32
C ALA A 328 8.92 11.06 15.68
N ARG A 329 8.44 12.22 15.23
CA ARG A 329 7.07 12.42 14.74
C ARG A 329 7.11 13.22 13.42
N PRO A 330 6.27 12.88 12.43
CA PRO A 330 6.12 13.69 11.22
C PRO A 330 5.72 15.15 11.53
N SER A 331 6.23 16.08 10.73
CA SER A 331 5.84 17.50 10.82
C SER A 331 4.32 17.64 10.64
N GLY A 332 3.69 18.51 11.44
CA GLY A 332 2.23 18.73 11.43
C GLY A 332 1.43 17.80 12.34
N VAL A 333 1.99 16.69 12.81
CA VAL A 333 1.34 15.86 13.83
C VAL A 333 1.69 16.41 15.22
N ARG A 334 0.71 16.57 16.13
CA ARG A 334 0.95 17.04 17.50
C ARG A 334 1.14 15.87 18.49
N SER A 335 1.74 16.13 19.65
CA SER A 335 1.99 15.09 20.68
C SER A 335 0.76 14.61 21.45
N ASP A 336 -0.29 15.40 21.43
CA ASP A 336 -1.56 15.18 22.13
C ASP A 336 -2.67 14.70 21.17
N GLU A 337 -2.35 14.49 19.89
CA GLU A 337 -3.33 14.18 18.85
C GLU A 337 -3.66 12.69 18.77
N HIS A 338 -4.95 12.38 18.62
CA HIS A 338 -5.37 11.01 18.29
C HIS A 338 -5.24 10.79 16.80
N LEU A 339 -4.79 9.62 16.40
CA LEU A 339 -4.64 9.29 14.98
C LEU A 339 -5.74 8.31 14.57
N ILE A 340 -6.25 8.48 13.35
CA ILE A 340 -7.12 7.50 12.71
C ILE A 340 -6.34 6.86 11.58
N PHE A 341 -6.32 5.52 11.56
CA PHE A 341 -5.76 4.73 10.48
C PHE A 341 -6.87 3.98 9.75
N HIS A 342 -6.90 4.11 8.43
CA HIS A 342 -7.62 3.20 7.55
C HIS A 342 -6.61 2.19 7.00
N LEU A 343 -6.65 0.96 7.51
CA LEU A 343 -5.72 -0.12 7.21
C LEU A 343 -6.35 -1.09 6.20
N GLU A 344 -5.52 -1.65 5.32
CA GLU A 344 -5.82 -2.81 4.50
C GLU A 344 -4.60 -3.73 4.55
N MET A 345 -4.78 -4.92 5.10
CA MET A 345 -3.76 -5.96 5.05
C MET A 345 -3.75 -6.53 3.63
N VAL A 346 -2.70 -6.29 2.85
CA VAL A 346 -2.59 -6.77 1.48
C VAL A 346 -2.17 -8.23 1.47
N ASP A 347 -1.12 -8.57 2.22
CA ASP A 347 -0.56 -9.91 2.28
C ASP A 347 0.24 -10.14 3.57
N ILE A 348 0.47 -11.41 3.92
CA ILE A 348 1.19 -11.83 5.11
C ILE A 348 2.16 -12.96 4.73
N ASP A 349 3.45 -12.66 4.79
CA ASP A 349 4.51 -13.65 4.73
C ASP A 349 4.82 -14.13 6.16
N LYS A 350 4.54 -15.41 6.42
CA LYS A 350 4.75 -16.00 7.75
C LYS A 350 6.23 -16.04 8.16
N ALA A 351 6.47 -15.71 9.43
CA ALA A 351 7.79 -15.63 10.06
C ALA A 351 8.58 -16.94 10.02
#